data_AF-X0UJ40-F1
#
_entry.id   AF-X0UJ40-F1
#
_cell.length_a   1.000
_cell.length_b   1.000
_cell.length_c   1.000
_cell.angle_alpha   90.00
_cell.angle_beta   90.00
_cell.angle_gamma   90.00
#
_symmetry.space_group_name_H-M   'P 1'
#
loop_
_entity.id
_entity.type
_entity.pdbx_description
1 polymer ?
#
loop_
_entity_poly.entity_id
_entity_poly.type
_entity_poly.pdbx_seq_one_letter_code
_entity_poly.pdbx_strand_id
1 'polypeptide(L)'
;MVLENLINPFVAKKHPWEMFFIGFLYNTIAILLALWIFEEHASLVMVFLTVMACVPFIYKTIKIEEELDVKVKKESVLMKEHTKVLIFLMFLFLGIMLSVAVWYVVLPTSIHQNLFNVQSDTIETINNPLTGEATGSFNLFLKIFFNNMKVLMFCLLFAFFYGAGAIFILTWNASVIGVAIGNLIKTNIAQYSSYFSVVPFAILR
;
A
#
# COMPACT_ATOMS: atom_id res chain seq x y z
N MET A 1 22.24 6.80 5.21
CA MET A 1 21.93 6.69 3.77
C MET A 1 21.60 8.07 3.21
N VAL A 2 21.98 8.37 1.97
CA VAL A 2 21.81 9.71 1.34
C VAL A 2 20.35 10.19 1.34
N LEU A 3 19.38 9.27 1.28
CA LEU A 3 17.95 9.57 1.42
C LEU A 3 17.55 10.13 2.80
N GLU A 4 18.31 9.85 3.87
CA GLU A 4 18.00 10.35 5.22
C GLU A 4 18.22 11.86 5.36
N ASN A 5 18.98 12.48 4.45
CA ASN A 5 19.20 13.93 4.46
C ASN A 5 18.07 14.72 3.79
N LEU A 6 17.13 14.07 3.09
CA LEU A 6 16.02 14.77 2.46
C LEU A 6 14.98 15.22 3.48
N ILE A 7 14.77 14.48 4.58
CA ILE A 7 13.65 14.73 5.49
C ILE A 7 14.07 14.46 6.93
N ASN A 8 14.04 15.51 7.74
CA ASN A 8 14.30 15.44 9.15
C ASN A 8 13.13 14.70 9.85
N PRO A 9 13.37 13.58 10.58
CA PRO A 9 12.33 12.82 11.29
C PRO A 9 11.47 13.69 12.22
N PHE A 10 12.04 14.77 12.75
CA PHE A 10 11.33 15.72 13.61
C PHE A 10 10.28 16.58 12.87
N VAL A 11 10.41 16.76 11.56
CA VAL A 11 9.47 17.54 10.74
C VAL A 11 8.23 16.71 10.40
N ALA A 12 8.39 15.42 10.07
CA ALA A 12 7.24 14.58 9.70
C ALA A 12 6.28 14.32 10.87
N LYS A 13 6.74 14.38 12.13
CA LYS A 13 5.84 14.30 13.30
C LYS A 13 4.97 15.56 13.45
N LYS A 14 5.42 16.72 12.94
CA LYS A 14 4.65 17.98 12.91
C LYS A 14 3.71 18.07 11.71
N HIS A 15 4.09 17.47 10.58
CA HIS A 15 3.33 17.51 9.33
C HIS A 15 3.14 16.10 8.75
N PRO A 16 2.22 15.30 9.32
CA PRO A 16 2.04 13.90 8.90
C PRO A 16 1.59 13.75 7.44
N TRP A 17 0.99 14.77 6.85
CA TRP A 17 0.60 14.79 5.44
C TRP A 17 1.79 14.73 4.48
N GLU A 18 2.99 15.16 4.89
CA GLU A 18 4.20 15.07 4.06
C GLU A 18 4.54 13.60 3.73
N MET A 19 4.17 12.66 4.61
CA MET A 19 4.36 11.22 4.40
C MET A 19 3.63 10.67 3.20
N PHE A 20 2.55 11.32 2.78
CA PHE A 20 1.86 10.98 1.55
C PHE A 20 2.79 11.13 0.34
N PHE A 21 3.44 12.30 0.22
CA PHE A 21 4.35 12.57 -0.88
C PHE A 21 5.60 11.70 -0.83
N ILE A 22 6.10 11.43 0.39
CA ILE A 22 7.24 10.52 0.60
C ILE A 22 6.89 9.10 0.16
N GLY A 23 5.74 8.57 0.60
CA GLY A 23 5.27 7.25 0.20
C GLY A 23 5.09 7.13 -1.30
N PHE A 24 4.50 8.17 -1.92
CA PHE A 24 4.33 8.23 -3.36
C PHE A 24 5.68 8.22 -4.10
N LEU A 25 6.63 9.04 -3.65
CA LEU A 25 7.95 9.17 -4.27
C LEU A 25 8.77 7.90 -4.10
N TYR A 26 8.86 7.35 -2.89
CA TYR A 26 9.63 6.15 -2.59
C TYR A 26 9.12 4.96 -3.40
N ASN A 27 7.80 4.78 -3.43
CA ASN A 27 7.21 3.69 -4.22
C ASN A 27 7.39 3.89 -5.73
N THR A 28 7.33 5.13 -6.21
CA THR A 28 7.61 5.43 -7.62
C THR A 28 9.06 5.09 -7.99
N ILE A 29 10.03 5.49 -7.16
CA ILE A 29 11.44 5.13 -7.38
C ILE A 29 11.62 3.61 -7.33
N ALA A 30 10.98 2.94 -6.36
CA ALA A 30 11.04 1.47 -6.24
C ALA A 30 10.47 0.76 -7.47
N ILE A 31 9.34 1.22 -8.01
CA ILE A 31 8.75 0.69 -9.26
C ILE A 31 9.72 0.84 -10.42
N LEU A 32 10.28 2.03 -10.61
CA LEU A 32 11.22 2.30 -11.71
C LEU A 32 12.47 1.41 -11.61
N LEU A 33 13.03 1.27 -10.41
CA LEU A 33 14.19 0.40 -10.18
C LEU A 33 13.85 -1.09 -10.36
N ALA A 34 12.69 -1.53 -9.89
CA ALA A 34 12.23 -2.91 -10.04
C ALA A 34 12.04 -3.27 -11.53
N LEU A 35 11.42 -2.39 -12.31
CA LEU A 35 11.26 -2.57 -13.75
C LEU A 35 12.60 -2.54 -14.50
N TRP A 36 13.53 -1.68 -14.09
CA TRP A 36 14.79 -1.51 -14.82
C TRP A 36 15.81 -2.63 -14.53
N ILE A 37 15.91 -3.07 -13.28
CA ILE A 37 16.98 -3.99 -12.84
C ILE A 37 16.46 -5.42 -12.65
N PHE A 38 15.20 -5.58 -12.24
CA PHE A 38 14.64 -6.85 -11.77
C PHE A 38 13.31 -7.19 -12.44
N GLU A 39 13.22 -7.00 -13.76
CA GLU A 39 11.97 -7.10 -14.52
C GLU A 39 11.18 -8.39 -14.22
N GLU A 40 11.83 -9.56 -14.20
CA GLU A 40 11.19 -10.86 -13.95
C GLU A 40 10.61 -11.02 -12.53
N HIS A 41 11.06 -10.22 -11.56
CA HIS A 41 10.66 -10.29 -10.16
C HIS A 41 10.10 -8.96 -9.64
N ALA A 42 9.74 -8.06 -10.56
CA ALA A 42 9.45 -6.67 -10.26
C ALA A 42 8.33 -6.50 -9.21
N SER A 43 7.34 -7.39 -9.20
CA SER A 43 6.19 -7.35 -8.28
C SER A 43 6.54 -7.46 -6.81
N LEU A 44 7.41 -8.41 -6.43
CA LEU A 44 7.86 -8.51 -5.04
C LEU A 44 8.97 -7.50 -4.76
N VAL A 45 9.88 -7.31 -5.70
CA VAL A 45 11.05 -6.44 -5.53
C VAL A 45 10.63 -4.98 -5.30
N MET A 46 9.59 -4.48 -5.99
CA MET A 46 9.07 -3.14 -5.73
C MET A 46 8.62 -2.98 -4.27
N VAL A 47 7.97 -4.00 -3.67
CA VAL A 47 7.51 -3.94 -2.27
C VAL A 47 8.72 -3.88 -1.36
N PHE A 48 9.71 -4.74 -1.59
CA PHE A 48 10.93 -4.78 -0.78
C PHE A 48 11.72 -3.47 -0.86
N LEU A 49 11.87 -2.88 -2.04
CA LEU A 49 12.57 -1.60 -2.22
C LEU A 49 11.83 -0.45 -1.53
N THR A 50 10.50 -0.38 -1.66
CA THR A 50 9.68 0.62 -0.94
C THR A 50 9.83 0.46 0.58
N VAL A 51 9.77 -0.77 1.09
CA VAL A 51 9.97 -1.05 2.52
C VAL A 51 11.36 -0.61 2.97
N MET A 52 12.40 -0.98 2.23
CA MET A 52 13.78 -0.61 2.54
C MET A 52 13.98 0.90 2.60
N ALA A 53 13.35 1.66 1.70
CA ALA A 53 13.38 3.12 1.72
C ALA A 53 12.65 3.71 2.94
N CYS A 54 11.56 3.07 3.39
CA CYS A 54 10.76 3.50 4.54
C CYS A 54 11.39 3.15 5.90
N VAL A 55 12.17 2.07 5.98
CA VAL A 55 12.71 1.53 7.25
C VAL A 55 13.48 2.56 8.08
N PRO A 56 14.49 3.29 7.55
CA PRO A 56 15.27 4.23 8.37
C PRO A 56 14.40 5.33 8.97
N PHE A 57 13.39 5.76 8.21
CA PHE A 57 12.48 6.82 8.62
C PHE A 57 11.55 6.36 9.74
N ILE A 58 10.90 5.19 9.56
CA ILE A 58 9.96 4.65 10.53
C ILE A 58 10.68 4.20 11.79
N TYR A 59 11.85 3.57 11.67
CA TYR A 59 12.65 3.16 12.82
C TYR A 59 12.99 4.36 13.72
N LYS A 60 13.44 5.49 13.14
CA LYS A 60 13.69 6.72 13.90
C LYS A 60 12.43 7.26 14.56
N THR A 61 11.29 7.22 13.87
CA THR A 61 10.01 7.70 14.39
C THR A 61 9.55 6.87 15.60
N ILE A 62 9.63 5.54 15.50
CA ILE A 62 9.29 4.61 16.59
C ILE A 62 10.25 4.80 17.77
N LYS A 63 11.56 4.91 17.52
CA LYS A 63 12.54 5.11 18.59
C LYS A 63 12.30 6.41 19.37
N ILE A 64 11.98 7.51 18.67
CA ILE A 64 11.63 8.78 19.33
C ILE A 64 10.36 8.63 20.18
N GLU A 65 9.42 7.81 19.74
CA GLU A 65 8.16 7.56 20.43
C GLU A 65 8.36 6.71 21.70
N GLU A 66 9.17 5.65 21.61
CA GLU A 66 9.58 4.83 22.75
C GLU A 66 10.34 5.66 23.82
N GLU A 67 11.21 6.58 23.40
CA GLU A 67 11.89 7.50 24.32
C GLU A 67 10.93 8.47 25.05
N LEU A 68 9.78 8.78 24.45
CA LEU A 68 8.73 9.60 25.09
C LEU A 68 7.88 8.77 26.06
N ASP A 69 7.62 7.52 25.72
CA ASP A 69 6.86 6.57 26.56
C ASP A 69 7.54 6.39 27.94
N VAL A 70 8.86 6.23 27.95
CA VAL A 70 9.66 6.13 29.20
C VAL A 70 9.54 7.39 30.08
N LYS A 71 9.37 8.58 29.47
CA LYS A 71 9.36 9.87 30.18
C LYS A 71 7.96 10.28 30.66
N VAL A 72 6.90 9.89 29.94
CA VAL A 72 5.53 10.39 30.17
C VAL A 72 4.67 9.31 30.82
N LYS A 73 4.41 9.42 32.13
CA LYS A 73 3.63 8.43 32.87
C LYS A 73 2.11 8.49 32.67
N LYS A 74 1.60 9.49 31.94
CA LYS A 74 0.15 9.72 31.80
C LYS A 74 -0.37 9.06 30.52
N GLU A 75 -1.15 7.98 30.67
CA GLU A 75 -1.71 7.20 29.55
C GLU A 75 -2.48 8.05 28.53
N SER A 76 -3.29 9.01 28.98
CA SER A 76 -4.04 9.90 28.06
C SER A 76 -3.14 10.75 27.13
N VAL A 77 -1.90 11.05 27.54
CA VAL A 77 -0.93 11.76 26.71
C VAL A 77 -0.26 10.77 25.76
N LEU A 78 0.04 9.56 26.24
CA LEU A 78 0.60 8.47 25.45
C LEU A 78 -0.30 8.08 24.27
N MET A 79 -1.59 7.89 24.51
CA MET A 79 -2.58 7.57 23.47
C MET A 79 -2.64 8.63 22.36
N LYS A 80 -2.40 9.91 22.69
CA LYS A 80 -2.33 10.98 21.70
C LYS A 80 -1.06 10.88 20.86
N GLU A 81 0.08 10.51 21.45
CA GLU A 81 1.33 10.31 20.71
C GLU A 81 1.26 9.09 19.78
N HIS A 82 0.71 7.96 20.23
CA HIS A 82 0.46 6.80 19.36
C HIS A 82 -0.47 7.15 18.18
N THR A 83 -1.52 7.95 18.43
CA THR A 83 -2.43 8.40 17.37
C THR A 83 -1.70 9.23 16.31
N LYS A 84 -0.71 10.04 16.68
CA LYS A 84 0.12 10.78 15.70
C LYS A 84 0.92 9.85 14.81
N VAL A 85 1.49 8.78 15.38
CA VAL A 85 2.21 7.75 14.61
C VAL A 85 1.27 6.97 13.69
N LEU A 86 0.05 6.68 14.14
CA LEU A 86 -0.97 6.06 13.29
C LEU A 86 -1.35 6.96 12.10
N ILE A 87 -1.62 8.25 12.34
CA ILE A 87 -1.93 9.20 11.26
C ILE A 87 -0.77 9.30 10.27
N PHE A 88 0.45 9.35 10.79
CA PHE A 88 1.67 9.32 10.00
C PHE A 88 1.75 8.08 9.09
N LEU A 89 1.47 6.87 9.62
CA LEU A 89 1.47 5.63 8.85
C LEU A 89 0.31 5.58 7.82
N MET A 90 -0.84 6.17 8.15
CA MET A 90 -1.97 6.27 7.21
C MET A 90 -1.62 7.13 5.99
N PHE A 91 -0.98 8.28 6.17
CA PHE A 91 -0.55 9.10 5.03
C PHE A 91 0.49 8.40 4.16
N LEU A 92 1.46 7.71 4.79
CA LEU A 92 2.42 6.88 4.06
C LEU A 92 1.72 5.79 3.23
N PHE A 93 0.78 5.08 3.84
CA PHE A 93 -0.04 4.06 3.18
C PHE A 93 -0.81 4.63 1.98
N LEU A 94 -1.47 5.78 2.14
CA LEU A 94 -2.20 6.45 1.07
C LEU A 94 -1.29 6.89 -0.07
N GLY A 95 -0.08 7.39 0.25
CA GLY A 95 0.93 7.77 -0.74
C GLY A 95 1.38 6.60 -1.61
N ILE A 96 1.72 5.47 -0.98
CA ILE A 96 2.10 4.23 -1.67
C ILE A 96 0.93 3.72 -2.52
N MET A 97 -0.27 3.65 -1.93
CA MET A 97 -1.48 3.19 -2.62
C MET A 97 -1.76 4.02 -3.87
N LEU A 98 -1.69 5.36 -3.78
CA LEU A 98 -1.91 6.23 -4.93
C LEU A 98 -0.82 6.04 -5.99
N SER A 99 0.45 5.93 -5.59
CA SER A 99 1.55 5.67 -6.54
C SER A 99 1.29 4.38 -7.33
N VAL A 100 0.93 3.29 -6.65
CA VAL A 100 0.58 2.03 -7.32
C VAL A 100 -0.61 2.19 -8.24
N ALA A 101 -1.69 2.85 -7.81
CA ALA A 101 -2.87 3.07 -8.64
C ALA A 101 -2.54 3.89 -9.91
N VAL A 102 -1.74 4.95 -9.77
CA VAL A 102 -1.29 5.78 -10.90
C VAL A 102 -0.45 4.97 -11.88
N TRP A 103 0.57 4.25 -11.40
CA TRP A 103 1.43 3.44 -12.26
C TRP A 103 0.68 2.28 -12.91
N TYR A 104 -0.27 1.67 -12.21
CA TYR A 104 -1.15 0.66 -12.79
C TYR A 104 -1.95 1.24 -13.95
N VAL A 105 -2.48 2.46 -13.83
CA VAL A 105 -3.28 3.12 -14.88
C VAL A 105 -2.42 3.61 -16.06
N VAL A 106 -1.25 4.19 -15.78
CA VAL A 106 -0.40 4.83 -16.80
C VAL A 106 0.39 3.80 -17.62
N LEU A 107 0.82 2.68 -17.02
CA LEU A 107 1.66 1.72 -17.71
C LEU A 107 0.89 0.88 -18.75
N PRO A 108 1.55 0.48 -19.85
CA PRO A 108 1.01 -0.47 -20.82
C PRO A 108 0.59 -1.81 -20.19
N THR A 109 -0.27 -2.55 -20.89
CA THR A 109 -0.81 -3.82 -20.38
C THR A 109 0.25 -4.87 -20.08
N SER A 110 1.22 -5.02 -20.99
CA SER A 110 2.35 -5.95 -20.80
C SER A 110 3.18 -5.64 -19.56
N ILE A 111 3.43 -4.36 -19.27
CA ILE A 111 4.31 -3.95 -18.17
C ILE A 111 3.60 -4.08 -16.82
N HIS A 112 2.37 -3.56 -16.69
CA HIS A 112 1.70 -3.59 -15.39
C HIS A 112 1.24 -5.00 -15.00
N GLN A 113 0.95 -5.89 -15.96
CA GLN A 113 0.65 -7.29 -15.67
C GLN A 113 1.83 -8.00 -15.03
N ASN A 114 3.05 -7.78 -15.52
CA ASN A 114 4.25 -8.33 -14.92
C ASN A 114 4.59 -7.65 -13.57
N LEU A 115 4.54 -6.31 -13.54
CA LEU A 115 4.86 -5.53 -12.34
C LEU A 115 3.92 -5.79 -11.17
N PHE A 116 2.65 -6.09 -11.41
CA PHE A 116 1.64 -6.24 -10.37
C PHE A 116 0.96 -7.61 -10.39
N ASN A 117 1.63 -8.65 -10.91
CA ASN A 117 1.07 -10.00 -11.00
C ASN A 117 0.67 -10.54 -9.62
N VAL A 118 1.58 -10.54 -8.64
CA VAL A 118 1.30 -11.13 -7.33
C VAL A 118 0.18 -10.39 -6.60
N GLN A 119 0.09 -9.06 -6.75
CA GLN A 119 -1.01 -8.28 -6.20
C GLN A 119 -2.34 -8.61 -6.89
N SER A 120 -2.33 -8.76 -8.22
CA SER A 120 -3.51 -9.16 -9.00
C SER A 120 -3.98 -10.57 -8.60
N ASP A 121 -3.07 -11.54 -8.50
CA ASP A 121 -3.36 -12.91 -8.05
C ASP A 121 -3.94 -12.95 -6.64
N THR A 122 -3.46 -12.05 -5.77
CA THR A 122 -3.99 -11.90 -4.41
C THR A 122 -5.43 -11.40 -4.45
N ILE A 123 -5.74 -10.42 -5.29
CA ILE A 123 -7.11 -9.91 -5.49
C ILE A 123 -8.02 -11.01 -6.04
N GLU A 124 -7.57 -11.76 -7.04
CA GLU A 124 -8.31 -12.89 -7.59
C GLU A 124 -8.55 -13.98 -6.55
N THR A 125 -7.57 -14.28 -5.71
CA THR A 125 -7.72 -15.26 -4.62
C THR A 125 -8.73 -14.79 -3.56
N ILE A 126 -8.78 -13.48 -3.28
CA ILE A 126 -9.76 -12.88 -2.37
C ILE A 126 -11.17 -12.88 -2.99
N ASN A 127 -11.28 -12.66 -4.31
CA ASN A 127 -12.54 -12.51 -5.03
C ASN A 127 -13.12 -13.83 -5.60
N ASN A 128 -12.29 -14.87 -5.81
CA ASN A 128 -12.72 -16.18 -6.26
C ASN A 128 -13.65 -16.85 -5.24
N PRO A 129 -14.66 -17.57 -5.74
CA PRO A 129 -16.04 -17.15 -5.68
C PRO A 129 -16.57 -17.02 -4.25
N LEU A 130 -17.00 -15.79 -3.92
CA LEU A 130 -18.20 -15.54 -3.13
C LEU A 130 -19.47 -15.66 -4.02
N THR A 131 -19.45 -16.52 -5.04
CA THR A 131 -20.63 -16.82 -5.85
C THR A 131 -21.34 -18.06 -5.30
N GLY A 132 -22.52 -17.85 -4.71
CA GLY A 132 -23.49 -18.93 -4.51
C GLY A 132 -23.66 -19.50 -3.09
N GLU A 133 -23.90 -18.65 -2.09
CA GLU A 133 -24.82 -19.00 -0.99
C GLU A 133 -25.40 -17.71 -0.42
N ALA A 134 -26.56 -17.29 -0.95
CA ALA A 134 -27.33 -16.17 -0.41
C ALA A 134 -27.99 -16.49 0.96
N THR A 135 -27.60 -17.60 1.60
CA THR A 135 -28.11 -18.06 2.90
C THR A 135 -27.04 -18.17 4.01
N GLY A 136 -25.79 -17.75 3.75
CA GLY A 136 -24.65 -18.01 4.65
C GLY A 136 -24.01 -16.79 5.35
N SER A 137 -24.80 -15.85 5.91
CA SER A 137 -24.27 -14.61 6.51
C SER A 137 -23.19 -14.84 7.59
N PHE A 138 -23.30 -15.90 8.39
CA PHE A 138 -22.32 -16.23 9.42
C PHE A 138 -21.01 -16.85 8.86
N ASN A 139 -21.09 -17.72 7.85
CA ASN A 139 -19.90 -18.31 7.23
C ASN A 139 -19.08 -17.27 6.48
N LEU A 140 -19.74 -16.33 5.79
CA LEU A 140 -19.09 -15.18 5.17
C LEU A 140 -18.39 -14.30 6.21
N PHE A 141 -19.08 -13.99 7.32
CA PHE A 141 -18.51 -13.23 8.42
C PHE A 141 -17.25 -13.90 8.98
N LEU A 142 -17.31 -15.20 9.29
CA LEU A 142 -16.15 -15.94 9.80
C LEU A 142 -14.99 -15.95 8.80
N LYS A 143 -15.26 -16.12 7.50
CA LYS A 143 -14.22 -16.06 6.46
C LYS A 143 -13.52 -14.70 6.45
N ILE A 144 -14.28 -13.59 6.53
CA ILE A 144 -13.72 -12.23 6.59
C ILE A 144 -12.95 -12.02 7.91
N PHE A 145 -13.52 -12.43 9.03
CA PHE A 145 -12.94 -12.28 10.36
C PHE A 145 -11.60 -13.01 10.47
N PHE A 146 -11.54 -14.30 10.13
CA PHE A 146 -10.30 -15.07 10.21
C PHE A 146 -9.23 -14.60 9.23
N ASN A 147 -9.61 -14.07 8.06
CA ASN A 147 -8.64 -13.48 7.14
C ASN A 147 -7.97 -12.24 7.74
N ASN A 148 -8.75 -11.33 8.35
CA ASN A 148 -8.20 -10.15 9.03
C ASN A 148 -7.37 -10.53 10.27
N MET A 149 -7.79 -11.55 11.03
CA MET A 149 -7.00 -12.07 12.15
C MET A 149 -5.67 -12.67 11.68
N LYS A 150 -5.64 -13.35 10.52
CA LYS A 150 -4.41 -13.87 9.93
C LYS A 150 -3.44 -12.74 9.58
N VAL A 151 -3.93 -11.66 8.94
CA VAL A 151 -3.13 -10.47 8.65
C VAL A 151 -2.61 -9.84 9.94
N LEU A 152 -3.45 -9.69 10.96
CA LEU A 152 -3.04 -9.16 12.27
C LEU A 152 -1.94 -10.02 12.92
N MET A 153 -2.06 -11.35 12.90
CA MET A 153 -1.05 -12.25 13.44
C MET A 153 0.27 -12.16 12.69
N PHE A 154 0.23 -12.05 11.36
CA PHE A 154 1.46 -11.80 10.60
C PHE A 154 2.07 -10.45 10.92
N CYS A 155 1.29 -9.36 11.00
CA CYS A 155 1.80 -8.06 11.44
C CYS A 155 2.52 -8.15 12.78
N LEU A 156 1.94 -8.85 13.75
CA LEU A 156 2.52 -9.04 15.09
C LEU A 156 3.83 -9.83 15.03
N LEU A 157 3.83 -10.98 14.34
CA LEU A 157 5.03 -11.81 14.21
C LEU A 157 6.17 -11.07 13.49
N PHE A 158 5.87 -10.40 12.39
CA PHE A 158 6.87 -9.64 11.62
C PHE A 158 7.41 -8.44 12.40
N ALA A 159 6.55 -7.71 13.13
CA ALA A 159 6.98 -6.64 14.02
C ALA A 159 7.88 -7.18 15.14
N PHE A 160 7.54 -8.35 15.71
CA PHE A 160 8.32 -8.97 16.77
C PHE A 160 9.71 -9.42 16.30
N PHE A 161 9.80 -10.13 15.17
CA PHE A 161 11.08 -10.68 14.69
C PHE A 161 11.98 -9.64 14.00
N TYR A 162 11.40 -8.69 13.27
CA TYR A 162 12.16 -7.78 12.41
C TYR A 162 12.05 -6.31 12.81
N GLY A 163 11.32 -5.98 13.89
CA GLY A 163 11.09 -4.63 14.41
C GLY A 163 10.24 -3.77 13.46
N ALA A 164 10.84 -3.43 12.32
CA ALA A 164 10.23 -2.73 11.20
C ALA A 164 9.38 -3.64 10.28
N GLY A 165 9.19 -4.92 10.61
CA GLY A 165 8.48 -5.88 9.77
C GLY A 165 7.01 -5.53 9.51
N ALA A 166 6.36 -4.76 10.39
CA ALA A 166 5.01 -4.25 10.16
C ALA A 166 4.92 -3.34 8.90
N ILE A 167 6.01 -2.66 8.53
CA ILE A 167 6.08 -1.81 7.33
C ILE A 167 5.92 -2.65 6.07
N PHE A 168 6.44 -3.88 6.08
CA PHE A 168 6.28 -4.81 4.96
C PHE A 168 4.81 -5.10 4.70
N ILE A 169 4.05 -5.46 5.75
CA ILE A 169 2.62 -5.74 5.62
C ILE A 169 1.83 -4.48 5.25
N LEU A 170 2.19 -3.31 5.78
CA LEU A 170 1.59 -2.03 5.42
C LEU A 170 1.77 -1.73 3.92
N THR A 171 3.00 -1.87 3.42
CA THR A 171 3.35 -1.61 2.02
C THR A 171 2.69 -2.64 1.10
N TRP A 172 2.68 -3.91 1.50
CA TRP A 172 1.98 -4.98 0.81
C TRP A 172 0.50 -4.66 0.62
N ASN A 173 -0.20 -4.36 1.72
CA ASN A 173 -1.64 -4.05 1.68
C ASN A 173 -1.92 -2.78 0.86
N ALA A 174 -1.06 -1.77 0.95
CA ALA A 174 -1.17 -0.56 0.13
C ALA A 174 -1.06 -0.89 -1.37
N SER A 175 -0.14 -1.79 -1.74
CA SER A 175 0.05 -2.21 -3.13
C SER A 175 -1.15 -2.99 -3.66
N VAL A 176 -1.70 -3.93 -2.88
CA VAL A 176 -2.89 -4.71 -3.28
C VAL A 176 -4.09 -3.80 -3.51
N ILE A 177 -4.35 -2.86 -2.60
CA ILE A 177 -5.47 -1.92 -2.74
C ILE A 177 -5.22 -0.95 -3.90
N GLY A 178 -3.99 -0.47 -4.09
CA GLY A 178 -3.62 0.39 -5.21
C GLY A 178 -3.88 -0.29 -6.56
N VAL A 179 -3.54 -1.57 -6.70
CA VAL A 179 -3.83 -2.38 -7.90
C VAL A 179 -5.33 -2.52 -8.12
N ALA A 180 -6.11 -2.81 -7.08
CA ALA A 180 -7.56 -2.92 -7.19
C ALA A 180 -8.20 -1.62 -7.68
N ILE A 181 -7.78 -0.47 -7.14
CA ILE A 181 -8.24 0.86 -7.57
C ILE A 181 -7.80 1.14 -9.01
N GLY A 182 -6.54 0.88 -9.35
CA GLY A 182 -6.02 1.08 -10.70
C GLY A 182 -6.75 0.25 -11.75
N ASN A 183 -7.06 -1.01 -11.44
CA ASN A 183 -7.84 -1.88 -12.31
C ASN A 183 -9.28 -1.39 -12.49
N LEU A 184 -9.93 -0.94 -11.41
CA LEU A 184 -11.27 -0.34 -11.47
C LEU A 184 -11.28 0.90 -12.37
N ILE A 185 -10.29 1.79 -12.22
CA ILE A 185 -10.15 2.99 -13.06
C ILE A 185 -9.97 2.59 -14.54
N LYS A 186 -9.02 1.69 -14.84
CA LYS A 186 -8.75 1.23 -16.21
C LYS A 186 -9.98 0.59 -16.86
N THR A 187 -10.69 -0.26 -16.13
CA THR A 187 -11.90 -0.93 -16.63
C THR A 187 -12.99 0.07 -16.97
N ASN A 188 -13.24 1.05 -16.10
CA ASN A 188 -14.23 2.10 -16.35
C ASN A 188 -13.83 2.99 -17.54
N ILE A 189 -12.55 3.38 -17.66
CA ILE A 189 -12.06 4.15 -18.81
C ILE A 189 -12.27 3.38 -20.12
N ALA A 190 -11.96 2.07 -20.14
CA ALA A 190 -12.15 1.23 -21.32
C ALA A 190 -13.64 1.12 -21.73
N GLN A 191 -14.55 1.04 -20.76
CA GLN A 191 -16.00 1.03 -21.01
C GLN A 191 -16.51 2.36 -21.60
N TYR A 192 -16.05 3.50 -21.11
CA TYR A 192 -16.42 4.79 -21.69
C TYR A 192 -15.79 4.99 -23.08
N SER A 193 -14.53 4.58 -23.27
CA SER A 193 -13.85 4.67 -24.56
C SER A 193 -14.55 3.85 -25.65
N SER A 194 -15.07 2.66 -25.31
CA SER A 194 -15.81 1.84 -26.28
C SER A 194 -17.15 2.51 -26.66
N TYR A 195 -17.87 3.10 -25.71
CA TYR A 195 -19.08 3.88 -25.99
C TYR A 195 -18.82 5.06 -26.93
N PHE A 196 -17.79 5.87 -26.65
CA PHE A 196 -17.41 7.01 -27.50
C PHE A 196 -16.73 6.63 -28.81
N SER A 197 -16.21 5.41 -28.97
CA SER A 197 -15.69 4.93 -30.25
C SER A 197 -16.79 4.39 -31.15
N VAL A 198 -17.88 3.87 -30.58
CA VAL A 198 -19.03 3.33 -31.34
C VAL A 198 -19.94 4.45 -31.88
N VAL A 199 -20.09 5.57 -31.17
CA VAL A 199 -20.93 6.71 -31.60
C VAL A 199 -20.45 7.39 -32.90
N PRO A 200 -19.15 7.66 -33.11
CA PRO A 200 -18.64 8.22 -34.37
C PRO A 200 -18.88 7.29 -35.56
N PHE A 201 -18.74 5.97 -35.39
CA PHE A 201 -18.97 5.00 -36.46
C PHE A 201 -20.46 4.83 -36.81
N ALA A 202 -21.37 5.11 -35.87
CA ALA A 202 -22.81 5.10 -36.12
C ALA A 202 -23.32 6.38 -36.82
N ILE A 203 -22.62 7.50 -36.68
CA ILE A 203 -22.96 8.79 -37.32
C ILE A 203 -22.30 8.93 -38.71
N LEU A 204 -21.21 8.18 -38.96
CA LEU A 204 -20.47 8.17 -40.24
C LEU A 204 -20.96 7.12 -41.25
N ARG A 205 -22.15 6.52 -41.04
CA ARG A 205 -22.77 5.56 -41.96
C ARG A 205 -24.17 6.00 -42.34
#